data_AF-A0A2M8C3C5-F1
#
_entry.id   AF-A0A2M8C3C5-F1
#
_cell.length_a   1.000
_cell.length_b   1.000
_cell.length_c   1.000
_cell.angle_alpha   90.00
_cell.angle_beta   90.00
_cell.angle_gamma   90.00
#
_symmetry.space_group_name_H-M   'P 1'
#
loop_
_entity.id
_entity.type
_entity.pdbx_description
1 polymer ?
#
loop_
_entity_poly.entity_id
_entity_poly.type
_entity_poly.pdbx_seq_one_letter_code
_entity_poly.pdbx_strand_id
1 'polypeptide(L)'
;MPKVSIILPTYNGSKWIETAIKSVFEQIFLDWELIVIDDWSTDGVDRIVLEYAQRDSRIVYVKNERNLGIQKTLNRGLNMAKGEYIARIDDDDEWSDPRKLEEQIAFLDTHPDYVLVGTGAIVIDESGKELFRFLNTETDEGIRNSILGKNCFTHCSVMFRKDAALRVGGYSEERNALHVEDYDLWLKLGGVGKMANLQTYSIMWRMRSGAISSKNRMMQFTNGIKLVVKFRRQYPGFLKGFFRSWIRLFVYGVFRFIPILKLKYFLFKIGKER
;
A
#
# COMPACT_ATOMS: atom_id res chain seq x y z
N MET A 1 1.23 16.57 19.23
CA MET A 1 1.73 15.61 18.23
C MET A 1 0.52 15.10 17.48
N PRO A 2 0.58 14.96 16.14
CA PRO A 2 -0.58 14.53 15.37
C PRO A 2 -1.01 13.12 15.78
N LYS A 3 -2.31 12.78 15.68
CA LYS A 3 -2.79 11.40 15.86
C LYS A 3 -2.33 10.49 14.72
N VAL A 4 -2.33 11.00 13.48
CA VAL A 4 -1.95 10.25 12.28
C VAL A 4 -0.77 10.89 11.55
N SER A 5 0.23 10.10 11.17
CA SER A 5 1.20 10.48 10.15
C SER A 5 0.85 9.81 8.84
N ILE A 6 0.67 10.60 7.79
CA ILE A 6 0.39 10.13 6.45
C ILE A 6 1.72 10.08 5.70
N ILE A 7 2.12 8.92 5.19
CA ILE A 7 3.35 8.76 4.42
C ILE A 7 3.00 8.73 2.94
N LEU A 8 3.58 9.66 2.17
CA LEU A 8 3.46 9.75 0.71
C LEU A 8 4.87 9.71 0.10
N PRO A 9 5.36 8.53 -0.32
CA PRO A 9 6.60 8.45 -1.07
C PRO A 9 6.36 8.84 -2.52
N THR A 10 7.34 9.47 -3.16
CA THR A 10 7.24 9.84 -4.57
C THR A 10 8.58 9.71 -5.28
N TYR A 11 8.54 9.34 -6.56
CA TYR A 11 9.68 9.34 -7.45
C TYR A 11 9.22 9.61 -8.88
N ASN A 12 9.51 10.82 -9.37
CA ASN A 12 9.01 11.33 -10.65
C ASN A 12 7.47 11.24 -10.77
N GLY A 13 6.78 11.73 -9.73
CA GLY A 13 5.32 11.69 -9.57
C GLY A 13 4.60 13.01 -9.82
N SER A 14 5.24 14.01 -10.44
CA SER A 14 4.70 15.38 -10.50
C SER A 14 3.33 15.49 -11.18
N LYS A 15 3.01 14.55 -12.07
CA LYS A 15 1.72 14.49 -12.78
C LYS A 15 0.51 14.37 -11.85
N TRP A 16 0.64 13.64 -10.74
CA TRP A 16 -0.51 13.23 -9.92
C TRP A 16 -0.39 13.55 -8.43
N ILE A 17 0.82 13.92 -7.97
CA ILE A 17 1.06 14.17 -6.55
C ILE A 17 0.16 15.27 -5.98
N GLU A 18 -0.20 16.27 -6.80
CA GLU A 18 -1.12 17.32 -6.39
C GLU A 18 -2.51 16.76 -6.06
N THR A 19 -3.01 15.81 -6.86
CA THR A 19 -4.28 15.13 -6.62
C THR A 19 -4.23 14.32 -5.32
N ALA A 20 -3.13 13.59 -5.08
CA ALA A 20 -2.93 12.84 -3.85
C ALA A 20 -2.96 13.77 -2.62
N ILE A 21 -2.23 14.88 -2.66
CA ILE A 21 -2.21 15.89 -1.59
C ILE A 21 -3.61 16.49 -1.36
N LYS A 22 -4.32 16.89 -2.41
CA LYS A 22 -5.69 17.43 -2.30
C LYS A 22 -6.63 16.45 -1.59
N SER A 23 -6.56 15.17 -1.93
CA SER A 23 -7.40 14.15 -1.27
C SER A 23 -7.11 13.97 0.23
N VAL A 24 -5.89 14.29 0.68
CA VAL A 24 -5.55 14.36 2.10
C VAL A 24 -6.20 15.58 2.77
N PHE A 25 -6.20 16.73 2.10
CA PHE A 25 -6.88 17.94 2.59
C PHE A 25 -8.40 17.78 2.69
N GLU A 26 -8.99 16.92 1.86
CA GLU A 26 -10.42 16.63 1.88
C GLU A 26 -10.85 15.75 3.06
N GLN A 27 -9.90 15.21 3.85
CA GLN A 27 -10.24 14.43 5.03
C GLN A 27 -10.87 15.29 6.12
N ILE A 28 -11.99 14.82 6.68
CA ILE A 28 -12.69 15.52 7.76
C ILE A 28 -11.96 15.44 9.11
N PHE A 29 -11.15 14.41 9.31
CA PHE A 29 -10.27 14.30 10.47
C PHE A 29 -9.07 15.22 10.26
N LEU A 30 -8.80 16.13 11.19
CA LEU A 30 -7.84 17.23 10.98
C LEU A 30 -6.48 17.04 11.67
N ASP A 31 -6.40 16.14 12.66
CA ASP A 31 -5.19 15.95 13.48
C ASP A 31 -4.18 14.99 12.83
N TRP A 32 -3.64 15.42 11.70
CA TRP A 32 -2.67 14.67 10.90
C TRP A 32 -1.43 15.50 10.56
N GLU A 33 -0.34 14.83 10.22
CA GLU A 33 0.75 15.38 9.43
C GLU A 33 0.90 14.58 8.13
N LEU A 34 1.31 15.25 7.06
CA LEU A 34 1.60 14.63 5.76
C LEU A 34 3.11 14.70 5.50
N ILE A 35 3.74 13.53 5.47
CA ILE A 35 5.17 13.39 5.21
C ILE A 35 5.36 12.94 3.77
N VAL A 36 5.78 13.87 2.92
CA VAL A 36 6.13 13.60 1.53
C VAL A 36 7.62 13.29 1.46
N ILE A 37 7.97 12.03 1.18
CA ILE A 37 9.36 11.60 0.98
C ILE A 37 9.64 11.46 -0.51
N ASP A 38 10.37 12.42 -1.07
CA ASP A 38 10.82 12.41 -2.46
C ASP A 38 12.11 11.61 -2.62
N ASP A 39 12.04 10.50 -3.34
CA ASP A 39 13.15 9.59 -3.62
C ASP A 39 14.01 10.04 -4.80
N TRP A 40 14.42 11.31 -4.78
CA TRP A 40 15.31 11.95 -5.75
C TRP A 40 14.66 12.23 -7.12
N SER A 41 13.46 12.80 -7.11
CA SER A 41 12.74 13.22 -8.32
C SER A 41 13.40 14.40 -9.03
N THR A 42 13.23 14.44 -10.35
CA THR A 42 13.78 15.48 -11.24
C THR A 42 12.70 16.20 -12.06
N ASP A 43 11.42 15.94 -11.78
CA ASP A 43 10.28 16.34 -12.59
C ASP A 43 9.41 17.45 -11.95
N GLY A 44 9.95 18.15 -10.95
CA GLY A 44 9.30 19.31 -10.32
C GLY A 44 8.35 19.00 -9.17
N VAL A 45 8.37 17.76 -8.63
CA VAL A 45 7.67 17.38 -7.40
C VAL A 45 7.97 18.35 -6.24
N ASP A 46 9.24 18.74 -6.09
CA ASP A 46 9.70 19.66 -5.04
C ASP A 46 8.94 20.99 -5.06
N ARG A 47 8.82 21.63 -6.23
CA ARG A 47 8.07 22.88 -6.38
C ARG A 47 6.62 22.72 -5.94
N ILE A 48 5.94 21.66 -6.40
CA ILE A 48 4.53 21.42 -6.09
C ILE A 48 4.35 21.26 -4.58
N VAL A 49 5.13 20.38 -3.94
CA VAL A 49 4.94 20.07 -2.52
C VAL A 49 5.31 21.26 -1.64
N LEU A 50 6.38 22.01 -1.98
CA LEU A 50 6.80 23.17 -1.22
C LEU A 50 5.77 24.30 -1.23
N GLU A 51 5.01 24.48 -2.32
CA GLU A 51 3.89 25.44 -2.35
C GLU A 51 2.81 25.10 -1.32
N TYR A 52 2.51 23.81 -1.13
CA TYR A 52 1.58 23.37 -0.09
C TYR A 52 2.19 23.49 1.32
N ALA A 53 3.45 23.12 1.51
CA ALA A 53 4.14 23.22 2.80
C ALA A 53 4.32 24.65 3.29
N GLN A 54 4.41 25.64 2.37
CA GLN A 54 4.39 27.06 2.73
C GLN A 54 3.05 27.54 3.28
N ARG A 55 1.95 26.88 2.91
CA ARG A 55 0.57 27.25 3.30
C ARG A 55 0.06 26.45 4.49
N ASP A 56 0.57 25.22 4.68
CA ASP A 56 0.15 24.35 5.76
C ASP A 56 1.36 23.66 6.42
N SER A 57 1.60 24.02 7.68
CA SER A 57 2.70 23.48 8.49
C SER A 57 2.61 21.98 8.80
N ARG A 58 1.46 21.34 8.54
CA ARG A 58 1.29 19.88 8.69
C ARG A 58 2.01 19.11 7.58
N ILE A 59 2.44 19.77 6.51
CA ILE A 59 3.14 19.13 5.39
C ILE A 59 4.65 19.21 5.59
N VAL A 60 5.27 18.05 5.64
CA VAL A 60 6.72 17.88 5.78
C VAL A 60 7.26 17.29 4.49
N TYR A 61 7.98 18.09 3.72
CA TYR A 61 8.67 17.63 2.52
C TYR A 61 10.12 17.26 2.83
N VAL A 62 10.53 16.08 2.36
CA VAL A 62 11.88 15.56 2.56
C VAL A 62 12.36 14.92 1.27
N LYS A 63 13.52 15.37 0.78
CA LYS A 63 14.16 14.76 -0.40
C LYS A 63 15.31 13.84 0.02
N ASN A 64 15.41 12.68 -0.62
CA ASN A 64 16.60 11.82 -0.53
C ASN A 64 17.73 12.40 -1.38
N GLU A 65 18.98 12.24 -0.92
CA GLU A 65 20.18 12.72 -1.62
C GLU A 65 20.44 11.96 -2.93
N ARG A 66 19.87 10.77 -3.06
CA ARG A 66 19.91 9.88 -4.23
C ARG A 66 18.68 8.97 -4.20
N ASN A 67 18.39 8.30 -5.30
CA ASN A 67 17.34 7.27 -5.31
C ASN A 67 17.75 6.09 -4.41
N LEU A 68 17.02 5.86 -3.33
CA LEU A 68 17.24 4.80 -2.35
C LEU A 68 16.33 3.59 -2.59
N GLY A 69 15.26 3.76 -3.36
CA GLY A 69 14.22 2.77 -3.56
C GLY A 69 13.12 2.84 -2.50
N ILE A 70 11.94 2.32 -2.87
CA ILE A 70 10.70 2.48 -2.12
C ILE A 70 10.79 2.00 -0.66
N GLN A 71 11.51 0.90 -0.37
CA GLN A 71 11.60 0.36 1.00
C GLN A 71 12.29 1.34 1.95
N LYS A 72 13.45 1.87 1.52
CA LYS A 72 14.24 2.83 2.31
C LYS A 72 13.51 4.16 2.46
N THR A 73 12.87 4.61 1.39
CA THR A 73 12.04 5.83 1.37
C THR A 73 10.88 5.73 2.35
N LEU A 74 10.18 4.59 2.38
CA LEU A 74 9.10 4.32 3.33
C LEU A 74 9.60 4.21 4.77
N ASN A 75 10.71 3.51 5.01
CA ASN A 75 11.31 3.44 6.34
C ASN A 75 11.76 4.81 6.84
N ARG A 76 12.30 5.68 5.97
CA ARG A 76 12.61 7.07 6.33
C ARG A 76 11.36 7.79 6.80
N GLY A 77 10.26 7.70 6.06
CA GLY A 77 8.96 8.26 6.46
C GLY A 77 8.45 7.69 7.78
N LEU A 78 8.51 6.37 7.97
CA LEU A 78 8.06 5.68 9.18
C LEU A 78 8.83 6.12 10.43
N ASN A 79 10.15 6.32 10.31
CA ASN A 79 10.98 6.79 11.41
C ASN A 79 10.76 8.27 11.73
N MET A 80 10.39 9.09 10.73
CA MET A 80 10.10 10.51 10.91
C MET A 80 8.70 10.80 11.44
N ALA A 81 7.75 9.89 11.18
CA ALA A 81 6.37 9.99 11.64
C ALA A 81 6.28 10.24 13.15
N LYS A 82 5.41 11.15 13.59
CA LYS A 82 5.12 11.48 14.99
C LYS A 82 3.79 10.92 15.47
N GLY A 83 2.94 10.49 14.53
CA GLY A 83 1.62 9.94 14.77
C GLY A 83 1.62 8.60 15.47
N GLU A 84 0.55 8.33 16.20
CA GLU A 84 0.26 7.01 16.76
C GLU A 84 -0.04 6.01 15.63
N TYR A 85 -0.79 6.47 14.63
CA TYR A 85 -1.13 5.71 13.45
C TYR A 85 -0.36 6.20 12.23
N ILE A 86 -0.02 5.25 11.35
CA ILE A 86 0.53 5.52 10.03
C ILE A 86 -0.55 5.24 9.01
N ALA A 87 -0.90 6.25 8.20
CA ALA A 87 -1.72 6.08 7.01
C ALA A 87 -0.86 6.18 5.76
N ARG A 88 -1.28 5.51 4.68
CA ARG A 88 -0.50 5.45 3.44
C ARG A 88 -1.31 5.92 2.23
N ILE A 89 -0.67 6.68 1.34
CA ILE A 89 -1.22 7.11 0.04
C ILE A 89 -0.11 7.19 -1.01
N ASP A 90 -0.33 6.63 -2.21
CA ASP A 90 0.63 6.65 -3.33
C ASP A 90 0.53 7.95 -4.12
N ASP A 91 1.62 8.37 -4.77
CA ASP A 91 1.70 9.65 -5.48
C ASP A 91 0.82 9.73 -6.75
N ASP A 92 0.26 8.61 -7.19
CA ASP A 92 -0.68 8.50 -8.31
C ASP A 92 -2.12 8.14 -7.92
N ASP A 93 -2.38 7.95 -6.64
CA ASP A 93 -3.67 7.55 -6.08
C ASP A 93 -4.30 8.69 -5.27
N GLU A 94 -5.58 8.54 -4.95
CA GLU A 94 -6.34 9.53 -4.18
C GLU A 94 -7.28 8.85 -3.18
N TRP A 95 -7.50 9.49 -2.05
CA TRP A 95 -8.53 9.08 -1.10
C TRP A 95 -9.89 9.64 -1.51
N SER A 96 -10.82 8.76 -1.86
CA SER A 96 -12.13 9.15 -2.39
C SER A 96 -13.20 9.36 -1.32
N ASP A 97 -12.94 8.91 -0.09
CA ASP A 97 -13.85 9.10 1.04
C ASP A 97 -13.24 10.07 2.07
N PRO A 98 -13.87 11.25 2.28
CA PRO A 98 -13.46 12.21 3.31
C PRO A 98 -13.40 11.64 4.74
N ARG A 99 -14.12 10.54 5.02
CA ARG A 99 -14.20 9.92 6.35
C ARG A 99 -13.19 8.79 6.55
N LYS A 100 -12.36 8.48 5.55
CA LYS A 100 -11.39 7.36 5.61
C LYS A 100 -10.57 7.36 6.90
N LEU A 101 -9.95 8.50 7.24
CA LEU A 101 -9.14 8.61 8.45
C LEU A 101 -9.99 8.40 9.71
N GLU A 102 -11.13 9.08 9.81
CA GLU A 102 -12.04 8.98 10.97
C GLU A 102 -12.48 7.53 11.22
N GLU A 103 -12.94 6.83 10.19
CA GLU A 103 -13.44 5.45 10.31
C GLU A 103 -12.32 4.47 10.71
N GLN A 104 -11.12 4.62 10.15
CA GLN A 104 -9.99 3.75 10.47
C GLN A 104 -9.45 4.00 11.88
N ILE A 105 -9.39 5.27 12.32
CA ILE A 105 -9.01 5.65 13.68
C ILE A 105 -10.03 5.09 14.67
N ALA A 106 -11.33 5.31 14.43
CA ALA A 106 -12.39 4.82 15.31
C ALA A 106 -12.34 3.30 15.46
N PHE A 107 -12.09 2.57 14.37
CA PHE A 107 -11.90 1.13 14.41
C PHE A 107 -10.69 0.74 15.27
N LEU A 108 -9.52 1.33 15.04
CA LEU A 108 -8.31 0.99 15.79
C LEU A 108 -8.40 1.39 17.27
N ASP A 109 -8.96 2.56 17.59
CA ASP A 109 -9.13 3.03 18.97
C ASP A 109 -10.07 2.11 19.77
N THR A 110 -11.10 1.55 19.13
CA THR A 110 -12.05 0.60 19.76
C THR A 110 -11.56 -0.85 19.80
N HIS A 111 -10.54 -1.19 19.01
CA HIS A 111 -10.01 -2.55 18.89
C HIS A 111 -8.47 -2.58 19.08
N PRO A 112 -7.99 -2.51 20.33
CA PRO A 112 -6.55 -2.41 20.64
C PRO A 112 -5.73 -3.63 20.20
N ASP A 113 -6.36 -4.79 20.00
CA ASP A 113 -5.71 -6.01 19.49
C ASP A 113 -5.51 -6.01 17.96
N TYR A 114 -6.08 -5.04 17.24
CA TYR A 114 -5.86 -4.85 15.81
C TYR A 114 -4.70 -3.88 15.57
N VAL A 115 -3.79 -4.26 14.67
CA VAL A 115 -2.57 -3.51 14.34
C VAL A 115 -2.58 -2.93 12.93
N LEU A 116 -3.48 -3.41 12.07
CA LEU A 116 -3.60 -3.02 10.67
C LEU A 116 -5.08 -3.03 10.25
N VAL A 117 -5.52 -1.93 9.66
CA VAL A 117 -6.82 -1.82 9.02
C VAL A 117 -6.65 -1.31 7.58
N GLY A 118 -7.35 -1.94 6.63
CA GLY A 118 -7.43 -1.47 5.25
C GLY A 118 -8.87 -1.19 4.82
N THR A 119 -9.05 -0.86 3.55
CA THR A 119 -10.37 -0.71 2.91
C THR A 119 -10.35 -1.33 1.51
N GLY A 120 -11.50 -1.34 0.83
CA GLY A 120 -11.60 -1.58 -0.60
C GLY A 120 -11.14 -0.39 -1.45
N ALA A 121 -11.12 -0.60 -2.77
CA ALA A 121 -10.66 0.40 -3.74
C ALA A 121 -11.57 0.46 -4.97
N ILE A 122 -11.68 1.67 -5.54
CA ILE A 122 -12.18 1.91 -6.89
C ILE A 122 -10.97 1.99 -7.81
N VAL A 123 -10.93 1.22 -8.88
CA VAL A 123 -9.82 1.23 -9.84
C VAL A 123 -10.20 2.10 -11.02
N ILE A 124 -9.34 3.07 -11.32
CA ILE A 124 -9.55 4.07 -12.36
C ILE A 124 -8.43 4.02 -13.41
N ASP A 125 -8.71 4.48 -14.63
CA ASP A 125 -7.68 4.71 -15.63
C ASP A 125 -6.96 6.06 -15.45
N GLU A 126 -6.04 6.38 -16.36
CA GLU A 126 -5.31 7.67 -16.33
C GLU A 126 -6.21 8.89 -16.58
N SER A 127 -7.44 8.72 -17.08
CA SER A 127 -8.42 9.81 -17.22
C SER A 127 -9.32 9.98 -16.00
N GLY A 128 -9.23 9.08 -15.02
CA GLY A 128 -10.13 9.03 -13.86
C GLY A 128 -11.40 8.23 -14.08
N LYS A 129 -11.56 7.56 -15.23
CA LYS A 129 -12.73 6.71 -15.48
C LYS A 129 -12.62 5.44 -14.66
N GLU A 130 -13.68 5.12 -13.93
CA GLU A 130 -13.80 3.84 -13.22
C GLU A 130 -13.78 2.66 -14.19
N LEU A 131 -12.93 1.68 -13.86
CA LEU A 131 -12.79 0.42 -14.56
C LEU A 131 -13.52 -0.70 -13.80
N PHE A 132 -13.32 -0.76 -12.49
CA PHE A 132 -13.99 -1.70 -11.58
C PHE A 132 -13.68 -1.31 -10.13
N ARG A 133 -14.37 -1.91 -9.16
CA ARG A 133 -14.10 -1.75 -7.72
C ARG A 133 -14.07 -3.10 -7.01
N PHE A 134 -13.40 -3.19 -5.87
CA PHE A 134 -13.34 -4.41 -5.07
C PHE A 134 -13.24 -4.12 -3.56
N LEU A 135 -13.80 -5.04 -2.76
CA LEU A 135 -13.57 -5.10 -1.32
C LEU A 135 -12.48 -6.12 -1.02
N ASN A 136 -11.69 -5.84 0.00
CA ASN A 136 -10.68 -6.75 0.51
C ASN A 136 -11.28 -7.67 1.58
N THR A 137 -10.60 -8.79 1.87
CA THR A 137 -11.08 -9.77 2.87
C THR A 137 -11.19 -9.10 4.24
N GLU A 138 -12.40 -9.12 4.82
CA GLU A 138 -12.77 -8.31 5.98
C GLU A 138 -12.12 -8.73 7.29
N THR A 139 -12.32 -9.99 7.70
CA THR A 139 -12.04 -10.45 9.05
C THR A 139 -10.61 -10.96 9.20
N ASP A 140 -10.06 -10.86 10.42
CA ASP A 140 -8.73 -11.37 10.75
C ASP A 140 -8.59 -12.86 10.39
N GLU A 141 -9.60 -13.67 10.71
CA GLU A 141 -9.63 -15.09 10.34
C GLU A 141 -9.55 -15.30 8.82
N GLY A 142 -10.38 -14.57 8.06
CA GLY A 142 -10.39 -14.64 6.59
C GLY A 142 -9.07 -14.20 5.99
N ILE A 143 -8.47 -13.14 6.54
CA ILE A 143 -7.17 -12.62 6.15
C ILE A 143 -6.10 -13.67 6.43
N ARG A 144 -6.00 -14.22 7.65
CA ARG A 144 -5.01 -15.26 8.01
C ARG A 144 -5.10 -16.49 7.11
N ASN A 145 -6.32 -16.92 6.78
CA ASN A 145 -6.56 -18.05 5.88
C ASN A 145 -6.17 -17.78 4.41
N SER A 146 -6.04 -16.52 4.02
CA SER A 146 -5.81 -16.10 2.64
C SER A 146 -4.45 -15.47 2.39
N ILE A 147 -3.81 -14.91 3.42
CA ILE A 147 -2.68 -13.99 3.27
C ILE A 147 -1.48 -14.67 2.61
N LEU A 148 -1.21 -15.96 2.86
CA LEU A 148 -0.15 -16.71 2.15
C LEU A 148 -0.46 -16.95 0.65
N GLY A 149 -1.70 -16.78 0.22
CA GLY A 149 -2.12 -17.00 -1.17
C GLY A 149 -2.39 -15.71 -1.94
N LYS A 150 -2.61 -14.58 -1.26
CA LYS A 150 -2.88 -13.28 -1.88
C LYS A 150 -2.56 -12.14 -0.91
N ASN A 151 -2.05 -11.02 -1.42
CA ASN A 151 -2.01 -9.79 -0.65
C ASN A 151 -3.47 -9.37 -0.36
N CYS A 152 -3.82 -9.28 0.92
CA CYS A 152 -5.19 -9.01 1.39
C CYS A 152 -5.44 -7.52 1.65
N PHE A 153 -4.47 -6.66 1.37
CA PHE A 153 -4.54 -5.22 1.58
C PHE A 153 -4.14 -4.48 0.31
N THR A 154 -4.69 -3.28 0.13
CA THR A 154 -4.26 -2.35 -0.92
C THR A 154 -3.39 -1.29 -0.29
N HIS A 155 -2.15 -1.14 -0.73
CA HIS A 155 -1.12 -0.39 0.00
C HIS A 155 -1.52 1.05 0.33
N CYS A 156 -2.10 1.78 -0.62
CA CYS A 156 -2.61 3.14 -0.45
C CYS A 156 -3.94 3.25 0.33
N SER A 157 -4.52 2.13 0.80
CA SER A 157 -5.75 2.15 1.62
C SER A 157 -5.52 1.95 3.11
N VAL A 158 -4.34 1.45 3.50
CA VAL A 158 -4.08 0.99 4.87
C VAL A 158 -3.86 2.13 5.88
N MET A 159 -4.18 1.81 7.13
CA MET A 159 -3.72 2.48 8.35
C MET A 159 -3.22 1.41 9.34
N PHE A 160 -2.09 1.65 10.00
CA PHE A 160 -1.53 0.72 10.97
C PHE A 160 -0.91 1.42 12.18
N ARG A 161 -0.80 0.68 13.28
CA ARG A 161 -0.13 1.15 14.50
C ARG A 161 1.36 1.34 14.26
N LYS A 162 1.87 2.54 14.51
CA LYS A 162 3.28 2.87 14.30
C LYS A 162 4.19 1.99 15.17
N ASP A 163 3.84 1.79 16.44
CA ASP A 163 4.63 1.01 17.39
C ASP A 163 4.74 -0.46 16.96
N ALA A 164 3.65 -1.06 16.46
CA ALA A 164 3.64 -2.41 15.91
C ALA A 164 4.55 -2.51 14.68
N ALA A 165 4.50 -1.52 13.77
CA ALA A 165 5.36 -1.49 12.59
C ALA A 165 6.85 -1.38 12.96
N LEU A 166 7.20 -0.53 13.94
CA LEU A 166 8.57 -0.42 14.43
C LEU A 166 9.04 -1.71 15.12
N ARG A 167 8.17 -2.34 15.93
CA ARG A 167 8.46 -3.59 16.65
C ARG A 167 8.81 -4.75 15.72
N VAL A 168 8.20 -4.79 14.53
CA VAL A 168 8.49 -5.81 13.51
C VAL A 168 9.60 -5.41 12.52
N GLY A 169 10.27 -4.27 12.77
CA GLY A 169 11.41 -3.79 11.98
C GLY A 169 11.03 -3.05 10.70
N GLY A 170 9.80 -2.57 10.57
CA GLY A 170 9.33 -1.79 9.42
C GLY A 170 9.36 -2.57 8.09
N TYR A 171 9.48 -1.81 6.99
CA TYR A 171 9.59 -2.38 5.65
C TYR A 171 10.94 -3.10 5.50
N SER A 172 10.93 -4.36 5.08
CA SER A 172 12.20 -5.08 4.86
C SER A 172 12.97 -4.47 3.69
N GLU A 173 14.23 -4.11 3.94
CA GLU A 173 15.16 -3.63 2.90
C GLU A 173 15.92 -4.78 2.21
N GLU A 174 15.60 -6.03 2.56
CA GLU A 174 16.18 -7.20 1.90
C GLU A 174 15.77 -7.30 0.44
N ARG A 175 16.67 -7.81 -0.40
CA ARG A 175 16.42 -8.02 -1.84
C ARG A 175 15.18 -8.88 -2.12
N ASN A 176 14.86 -9.81 -1.21
CA ASN A 176 13.70 -10.70 -1.35
C ASN A 176 12.36 -10.02 -1.02
N ALA A 177 12.37 -8.80 -0.48
CA ALA A 177 11.17 -7.98 -0.25
C ALA A 177 10.95 -6.94 -1.37
N LEU A 178 11.83 -6.86 -2.36
CA LEU A 178 11.68 -5.93 -3.48
C LEU A 178 10.36 -6.18 -4.24
N HIS A 179 9.56 -5.12 -4.39
CA HIS A 179 8.25 -5.08 -5.05
C HIS A 179 7.13 -5.85 -4.34
N VAL A 180 7.39 -6.37 -3.15
CA VAL A 180 6.45 -7.04 -2.25
C VAL A 180 6.63 -6.53 -0.82
N GLU A 181 7.14 -5.31 -0.68
CA GLU A 181 7.50 -4.70 0.60
C GLU A 181 6.28 -4.47 1.51
N ASP A 182 5.15 -4.13 0.91
CA ASP A 182 3.87 -4.01 1.59
C ASP A 182 3.42 -5.39 2.12
N TYR A 183 3.50 -6.41 1.27
CA TYR A 183 3.11 -7.76 1.61
C TYR A 183 3.98 -8.39 2.71
N ASP A 184 5.30 -8.16 2.70
CA ASP A 184 6.20 -8.55 3.81
C ASP A 184 5.81 -7.85 5.12
N LEU A 185 5.46 -6.56 5.08
CA LEU A 185 5.04 -5.82 6.26
C LEU A 185 3.70 -6.35 6.83
N TRP A 186 2.72 -6.67 5.98
CA TRP A 186 1.45 -7.25 6.44
C TRP A 186 1.63 -8.62 7.09
N LEU A 187 2.49 -9.47 6.52
CA LEU A 187 2.84 -10.77 7.10
C LEU A 187 3.59 -10.64 8.44
N LYS A 188 4.37 -9.58 8.63
CA LYS A 188 4.99 -9.28 9.92
C LYS A 188 3.98 -8.78 10.94
N LEU A 189 3.15 -7.79 10.58
CA LEU A 189 2.16 -7.19 11.46
C LEU A 189 1.14 -8.22 11.95
N GLY A 190 0.65 -9.10 11.08
CA GLY A 190 -0.28 -10.16 11.49
C GLY A 190 0.33 -11.21 12.42
N GLY A 191 1.64 -11.20 12.64
CA GLY A 191 2.33 -11.99 13.66
C GLY A 191 2.26 -11.39 15.06
N VAL A 192 1.97 -10.10 15.18
CA VAL A 192 1.94 -9.37 16.46
C VAL A 192 0.57 -8.81 16.83
N GLY A 193 -0.42 -8.88 15.93
CA GLY A 193 -1.80 -8.48 16.20
C GLY A 193 -2.79 -8.92 15.12
N LYS A 194 -4.05 -8.55 15.32
CA LYS A 194 -5.13 -8.80 14.35
C LYS A 194 -5.14 -7.78 13.23
N MET A 195 -5.77 -8.16 12.13
CA MET A 195 -5.92 -7.28 10.96
C MET A 195 -7.35 -7.29 10.45
N ALA A 196 -7.81 -6.17 9.86
CA ALA A 196 -9.16 -6.06 9.29
C ALA A 196 -9.17 -5.23 8.01
N ASN A 197 -10.20 -5.42 7.18
CA ASN A 197 -10.55 -4.45 6.14
C ASN A 197 -11.96 -3.93 6.37
N LEU A 198 -12.12 -2.61 6.51
CA LEU A 198 -13.44 -1.98 6.49
C LEU A 198 -14.07 -2.22 5.11
N GLN A 199 -15.35 -2.58 5.09
CA GLN A 199 -16.08 -2.89 3.86
C GLN A 199 -16.58 -1.61 3.15
N THR A 200 -15.67 -0.65 2.97
CA THR A 200 -15.89 0.65 2.31
C THR A 200 -14.93 0.83 1.13
N TYR A 201 -15.30 1.68 0.18
CA TYR A 201 -14.46 2.07 -0.96
C TYR A 201 -13.90 3.46 -0.70
N SER A 202 -12.73 3.54 -0.06
CA SER A 202 -12.21 4.82 0.44
C SER A 202 -11.09 5.42 -0.42
N ILE A 203 -10.70 4.75 -1.50
CA ILE A 203 -9.59 5.18 -2.37
C ILE A 203 -9.94 4.98 -3.84
N MET A 204 -9.33 5.81 -4.70
CA MET A 204 -9.18 5.51 -6.12
C MET A 204 -7.74 5.09 -6.43
N TRP A 205 -7.60 3.87 -6.95
CA TRP A 205 -6.33 3.28 -7.37
C TRP A 205 -6.16 3.44 -8.88
N ARG A 206 -5.13 4.18 -9.30
CA ARG A 206 -4.90 4.53 -10.70
C ARG A 206 -4.07 3.48 -11.41
N MET A 207 -4.64 2.92 -12.48
CA MET A 207 -3.91 1.99 -13.34
C MET A 207 -3.14 2.76 -14.42
N ARG A 208 -1.84 2.95 -14.21
CA ARG A 208 -0.93 3.60 -15.16
C ARG A 208 -0.30 2.64 -16.16
N SER A 209 -0.02 3.13 -17.36
CA SER A 209 0.91 2.46 -18.27
C SER A 209 2.34 2.52 -17.70
N GLY A 210 3.05 1.40 -17.65
CA GLY A 210 4.42 1.36 -17.15
C GLY A 210 4.58 1.46 -15.62
N ALA A 211 3.51 1.31 -14.84
CA ALA A 211 3.56 1.21 -13.37
C ALA A 211 4.57 0.14 -12.92
N ILE A 212 5.22 0.35 -11.77
CA ILE A 212 6.23 -0.58 -11.20
C ILE A 212 5.67 -2.00 -11.08
N SER A 213 4.41 -2.11 -10.62
CA SER A 213 3.67 -3.39 -10.49
C SER A 213 3.43 -4.14 -11.81
N SER A 214 3.57 -3.45 -12.95
CA SER A 214 3.48 -4.05 -14.28
C SER A 214 4.86 -4.42 -14.85
N LYS A 215 5.89 -3.62 -14.59
CA LYS A 215 7.27 -3.85 -15.07
C LYS A 215 7.97 -5.00 -14.34
N ASN A 216 7.77 -5.10 -13.01
CA ASN A 216 8.52 -6.04 -12.17
C ASN A 216 7.71 -7.24 -11.70
N ARG A 217 6.63 -7.59 -12.42
CA ARG A 217 5.67 -8.62 -12.03
C ARG A 217 6.30 -10.01 -11.86
N MET A 218 7.29 -10.36 -12.67
CA MET A 218 8.04 -11.62 -12.51
C MET A 218 8.76 -11.67 -11.15
N MET A 219 9.42 -10.56 -10.77
CA MET A 219 10.11 -10.45 -9.49
C MET A 219 9.12 -10.46 -8.33
N GLN A 220 7.96 -9.82 -8.48
CA GLN A 220 6.88 -9.88 -7.48
C GLN A 220 6.44 -11.32 -7.19
N PHE A 221 6.24 -12.12 -8.23
CA PHE A 221 5.83 -13.52 -8.02
C PHE A 221 6.93 -14.37 -7.41
N THR A 222 8.18 -14.24 -7.86
CA THR A 222 9.29 -15.02 -7.28
C THR A 222 9.57 -14.62 -5.83
N ASN A 223 9.58 -13.33 -5.51
CA ASN A 223 9.73 -12.84 -4.14
C ASN A 223 8.52 -13.20 -3.28
N GLY A 224 7.30 -13.13 -3.83
CA GLY A 224 6.09 -13.60 -3.15
C GLY A 224 6.19 -15.05 -2.71
N ILE A 225 6.67 -15.96 -3.57
CA ILE A 225 6.89 -17.37 -3.19
C ILE A 225 7.88 -17.49 -2.03
N LYS A 226 8.97 -16.70 -2.03
CA LYS A 226 9.94 -16.70 -0.92
C LYS A 226 9.29 -16.25 0.39
N LEU A 227 8.42 -15.23 0.36
CA LEU A 227 7.68 -14.80 1.54
C LEU A 227 6.71 -15.90 2.02
N VAL A 228 5.99 -16.57 1.11
CA VAL A 228 5.11 -17.70 1.48
C VAL A 228 5.89 -18.81 2.19
N VAL A 229 7.10 -19.14 1.71
CA VAL A 229 7.97 -20.11 2.36
C VAL A 229 8.50 -19.59 3.71
N LYS A 230 8.91 -18.33 3.79
CA LYS A 230 9.40 -17.67 5.02
C LYS A 230 8.36 -17.73 6.14
N PHE A 231 7.09 -17.41 5.82
CA PHE A 231 5.99 -17.31 6.77
C PHE A 231 5.13 -18.58 6.91
N ARG A 232 5.56 -19.71 6.32
CA ARG A 232 4.79 -20.98 6.25
C ARG A 232 4.30 -21.55 7.58
N ARG A 233 4.99 -21.25 8.69
CA ARG A 233 4.66 -21.74 10.04
C ARG A 233 3.75 -20.79 10.82
N GLN A 234 3.63 -19.55 10.35
CA GLN A 234 2.92 -18.49 11.08
C GLN A 234 1.45 -18.39 10.66
N TYR A 235 1.13 -18.81 9.44
CA TYR A 235 -0.22 -18.71 8.90
C TYR A 235 -0.72 -20.07 8.39
N PRO A 236 -2.03 -20.34 8.50
CA PRO A 236 -2.63 -21.53 7.93
C PRO A 236 -2.58 -21.52 6.39
N GLY A 237 -2.87 -22.66 5.79
CA GLY A 237 -3.06 -22.74 4.34
C GLY A 237 -1.77 -22.65 3.51
N PHE A 238 -0.60 -22.94 4.08
CA PHE A 238 0.69 -22.91 3.37
C PHE A 238 0.67 -23.66 2.03
N LEU A 239 0.20 -24.91 1.99
CA LEU A 239 0.15 -25.69 0.74
C LEU A 239 -0.68 -24.97 -0.32
N LYS A 240 -1.88 -24.49 0.05
CA LYS A 240 -2.76 -23.73 -0.84
C LYS A 240 -2.10 -22.44 -1.33
N GLY A 241 -1.47 -21.68 -0.43
CA GLY A 241 -0.76 -20.45 -0.77
C GLY A 241 0.44 -20.68 -1.70
N PHE A 242 1.22 -21.72 -1.43
CA PHE A 242 2.38 -22.11 -2.22
C PHE A 242 1.98 -22.52 -3.64
N PHE A 243 1.01 -23.44 -3.78
CA PHE A 243 0.51 -23.86 -5.10
C PHE A 243 -0.12 -22.69 -5.85
N ARG A 244 -0.90 -21.83 -5.21
CA ARG A 244 -1.49 -20.65 -5.86
C ARG A 244 -0.41 -19.68 -6.37
N SER A 245 0.67 -19.51 -5.62
CA SER A 245 1.80 -18.64 -6.01
C SER A 245 2.56 -19.20 -7.20
N TRP A 246 2.79 -20.52 -7.23
CA TRP A 246 3.39 -21.21 -8.38
C TRP A 246 2.50 -21.19 -9.62
N ILE A 247 1.20 -21.40 -9.48
CA ILE A 247 0.24 -21.28 -10.60
C ILE A 247 0.30 -19.86 -11.18
N ARG A 248 0.31 -18.82 -10.35
CA ARG A 248 0.42 -17.43 -10.82
C ARG A 248 1.72 -17.18 -11.58
N LEU A 249 2.84 -17.67 -11.05
CA LEU A 249 4.14 -17.56 -11.72
C LEU A 249 4.14 -18.29 -13.08
N PHE A 250 3.61 -19.51 -13.12
CA PHE A 250 3.52 -20.32 -14.33
C PHE A 250 2.62 -19.68 -15.39
N VAL A 251 1.38 -19.31 -15.02
CA VAL A 251 0.45 -18.64 -15.94
C VAL A 251 1.07 -17.34 -16.45
N TYR A 252 1.66 -16.52 -15.59
CA TYR A 252 2.32 -15.31 -16.08
C TYR A 252 3.50 -15.62 -17.01
N GLY A 253 4.33 -16.63 -16.71
CA GLY A 253 5.44 -17.04 -17.57
C GLY A 253 5.00 -17.48 -18.98
N VAL A 254 3.92 -18.28 -19.05
CA VAL A 254 3.35 -18.76 -20.31
C VAL A 254 2.70 -17.62 -21.11
N PHE A 255 1.94 -16.76 -20.45
CA PHE A 255 1.12 -15.75 -21.12
C PHE A 255 1.79 -14.37 -21.25
N ARG A 256 2.99 -14.13 -20.70
CA ARG A 256 3.64 -12.80 -20.78
C ARG A 256 3.97 -12.33 -22.20
N PHE A 257 4.08 -13.27 -23.15
CA PHE A 257 4.39 -12.98 -24.55
C PHE A 257 3.13 -12.77 -25.40
N ILE A 258 1.94 -12.95 -24.81
CA ILE A 258 0.67 -12.75 -25.49
C ILE A 258 0.25 -11.28 -25.30
N PRO A 259 0.23 -10.45 -26.37
CA PRO A 259 0.06 -9.01 -26.26
C PRO A 259 -1.42 -8.69 -26.07
N ILE A 260 -1.94 -8.74 -24.83
CA ILE A 260 -3.38 -8.56 -24.64
C ILE A 260 -3.68 -7.72 -23.40
N LEU A 261 -4.18 -6.50 -23.63
CA LEU A 261 -4.85 -5.65 -22.64
C LEU A 261 -5.92 -6.39 -21.81
N LYS A 262 -6.53 -7.46 -22.34
CA LYS A 262 -7.46 -8.38 -21.63
C LYS A 262 -6.78 -9.35 -20.65
N LEU A 263 -5.48 -9.62 -20.73
CA LEU A 263 -4.77 -10.52 -19.80
C LEU A 263 -4.57 -9.86 -18.43
N LYS A 264 -4.41 -8.53 -18.37
CA LYS A 264 -4.35 -7.79 -17.09
C LYS A 264 -5.66 -7.93 -16.31
N TYR A 265 -6.80 -7.79 -17.00
CA TYR A 265 -8.13 -8.01 -16.42
C TYR A 265 -8.33 -9.47 -15.98
N PHE A 266 -7.93 -10.44 -16.80
CA PHE A 266 -8.05 -11.88 -16.51
C PHE A 266 -7.15 -12.34 -15.34
N LEU A 267 -5.88 -11.94 -15.30
CA LEU A 267 -4.97 -12.26 -14.20
C LEU A 267 -5.35 -11.58 -12.88
N PHE A 268 -5.93 -10.37 -12.95
CA PHE A 268 -6.51 -9.70 -11.80
C PHE A 268 -7.73 -10.47 -11.25
N LYS A 269 -8.60 -10.96 -12.14
CA LYS A 269 -9.77 -11.78 -11.79
C LYS A 269 -9.38 -13.11 -11.14
N ILE A 270 -8.36 -13.81 -11.66
CA ILE A 270 -7.76 -15.01 -11.02
C ILE A 270 -7.10 -14.68 -9.66
N GLY A 271 -6.67 -13.43 -9.47
CA GLY A 271 -6.12 -12.92 -8.21
C GLY A 271 -7.15 -12.80 -7.08
N LYS A 272 -8.42 -12.54 -7.42
CA LYS A 272 -9.47 -12.14 -6.46
C LYS A 272 -10.72 -12.99 -6.43
N GLU A 273 -10.98 -13.84 -7.43
CA GLU A 273 -12.07 -14.81 -7.34
C GLU A 273 -11.66 -16.00 -6.44
N ARG A 274 -12.53 -16.24 -5.45
CA ARG A 274 -12.45 -17.18 -4.31
C ARG A 274 -11.44 -16.82 -3.24
#